data_AF-A0A0F9DZ34-F1
#
_entry.id   AF-A0A0F9DZ34-F1
#
_cell.length_a   1.000
_cell.length_b   1.000
_cell.length_c   1.000
_cell.angle_alpha   90.00
_cell.angle_beta   90.00
_cell.angle_gamma   90.00
#
_symmetry.space_group_name_H-M   'P 1'
#
loop_
_entity.id
_entity.type
_entity.pdbx_description
1 polymer ?
#
loop_
_entity_poly.entity_id
_entity_poly.type
_entity_poly.pdbx_seq_one_letter_code
_entity_poly.pdbx_strand_id
1 'polypeptide(L)' 'MLAYSGRFDLIFADVRKVLIGAGVAGLGALLTYLLEGLMQIDFGSYTAVIVAVLSVLVNVVRKYVVTTKYR' A
#
# COMPACT_ATOMS: atom_id res chain seq x y z
N MET A 1 -21.77 27.73 20.33
CA MET A 1 -20.39 27.59 19.81
C MET A 1 -20.18 26.13 19.43
N LEU A 2 -20.12 25.81 18.13
CA LEU A 2 -19.78 24.47 17.68
C LEU A 2 -18.27 24.27 17.92
N ALA A 3 -17.90 23.24 18.67
CA ALA A 3 -16.52 22.91 18.95
C ALA A 3 -15.81 22.54 17.63
N TYR A 4 -14.96 23.44 17.13
CA TYR A 4 -14.03 23.13 16.06
C TYR A 4 -13.00 22.12 16.59
N SER A 5 -13.20 20.84 16.27
CA SER A 5 -12.17 19.83 16.54
C SER A 5 -11.29 19.76 15.30
N GLY A 6 -10.04 20.25 15.37
CA GLY A 6 -9.04 20.15 14.29
C GLY A 6 -8.62 18.72 13.95
N ARG A 7 -9.48 17.73 14.21
CA ARG A 7 -9.26 16.29 14.03
C ARG A 7 -9.19 15.87 12.56
N PHE A 8 -9.59 16.77 11.65
CA PHE A 8 -9.54 16.61 10.20
C PHE A 8 -8.77 17.74 9.50
N ASP A 9 -7.95 18.51 10.23
CA ASP A 9 -7.02 19.42 9.57
C ASP A 9 -5.97 18.56 8.84
N LEU A 10 -6.00 18.57 7.50
CA LEU A 10 -5.02 17.86 6.70
C LEU A 10 -3.66 18.54 6.86
N ILE A 11 -2.86 18.02 7.79
CA ILE A 11 -1.46 18.39 7.91
C ILE A 11 -0.68 17.64 6.82
N PHE A 12 0.36 18.28 6.29
CA PHE A 12 1.24 17.70 5.27
C PHE A 12 1.78 16.30 5.65
N ALA A 13 1.91 16.04 6.95
CA ALA A 13 2.29 14.74 7.52
C ALA A 13 1.27 13.62 7.22
N ASP A 14 -0.03 13.93 7.19
CA ASP A 14 -1.08 12.93 6.93
C ASP A 14 -1.19 12.64 5.43
N VAL A 15 -1.01 13.64 4.57
CA VAL A 15 -0.88 13.45 3.12
C VAL A 15 0.26 12.49 2.82
N ARG A 16 1.41 12.65 3.48
CA ARG A 16 2.56 11.74 3.32
C ARG A 16 2.21 10.29 3.69
N LYS A 17 1.44 10.05 4.75
CA LYS A 17 1.01 8.70 5.14
C LYS A 17 0.09 8.08 4.09
N VAL A 18 -0.86 8.87 3.56
CA VAL A 18 -1.78 8.42 2.49
C VAL A 18 -1.00 8.07 1.23
N LEU A 19 -0.05 8.91 0.80
CA LEU A 19 0.78 8.63 -0.37
C LEU A 19 1.63 7.37 -0.22
N ILE A 20 2.16 7.11 0.99
CA ILE A 20 2.87 5.85 1.27
C ILE A 20 1.90 4.66 1.13
N GLY A 21 0.69 4.76 1.68
CA GLY A 21 -0.34 3.73 1.54
C GLY A 21 -0.73 3.47 0.09
N ALA A 22 -0.97 4.53 -0.68
CA ALA A 22 -1.29 4.46 -2.09
C ALA A 22 -0.16 3.83 -2.92
N GLY A 23 1.10 4.17 -2.62
CA GLY A 23 2.26 3.56 -3.27
C GLY A 23 2.38 2.06 -2.97
N VAL A 24 2.13 1.64 -1.73
CA VAL A 24 2.11 0.22 -1.34
C VAL A 24 0.97 -0.54 -2.03
N ALA A 25 -0.22 0.06 -2.11
CA ALA A 25 -1.35 -0.52 -2.83
C ALA A 25 -1.05 -0.67 -4.33
N GLY A 26 -0.51 0.38 -4.95
CA GLY A 26 -0.12 0.37 -6.36
C GLY A 26 0.95 -0.68 -6.69
N LEU A 27 1.95 -0.85 -5.83
CA LEU A 27 2.96 -1.91 -5.99
C LEU A 27 2.37 -3.32 -5.83
N GLY A 28 1.44 -3.53 -4.90
CA GLY A 28 0.73 -4.81 -4.77
C GLY A 28 -0.11 -5.14 -6.00
N ALA A 29 -0.79 -4.13 -6.57
CA ALA A 29 -1.53 -4.26 -7.82
C ALA A 29 -0.62 -4.60 -9.01
N LEU A 30 0.51 -3.89 -9.12
CA LEU A 30 1.51 -4.13 -10.16
C LEU A 30 2.07 -5.56 -10.08
N LEU A 31 2.42 -6.03 -8.88
CA LEU A 31 2.91 -7.40 -8.68
C LEU A 31 1.87 -8.44 -9.06
N THR A 32 0.59 -8.19 -8.77
CA THR A 32 -0.50 -9.11 -9.12
C THR A 32 -0.63 -9.23 -10.63
N TYR A 33 -0.64 -8.08 -11.32
CA TYR A 33 -0.68 -8.04 -12.79
C TYR A 33 0.51 -8.76 -13.43
N LEU A 34 1.71 -8.57 -12.89
CA LEU A 34 2.90 -9.28 -13.36
C LEU A 34 2.79 -10.79 -13.11
N LEU A 35 2.23 -11.21 -11.97
CA LEU A 35 2.03 -12.63 -11.68
C LEU A 35 1.03 -13.28 -12.65
N GLU A 36 -0.10 -12.62 -12.92
CA GLU A 36 -1.10 -13.08 -13.88
C GLU A 36 -0.47 -13.26 -15.27
N GLY A 37 0.30 -12.28 -15.72
CA GLY A 37 0.95 -12.31 -17.02
C GLY A 37 2.09 -13.34 -17.15
N LEU A 38 2.95 -13.46 -16.13
CA LEU A 38 4.13 -14.34 -16.17
C LEU A 38 3.79 -15.80 -15.90
N MET A 39 2.87 -16.06 -14.97
CA MET A 39 2.48 -17.41 -14.59
C MET A 39 1.27 -17.92 -15.36
N GLN A 40 0.65 -17.07 -16.20
CA GLN A 40 -0.59 -17.36 -16.92
C GLN A 40 -1.72 -17.82 -15.98
N ILE A 41 -1.74 -17.29 -14.76
CA ILE A 41 -2.77 -17.58 -13.77
C ILE A 41 -3.87 -16.53 -13.89
N ASP A 42 -5.12 -16.97 -13.99
CA ASP A 42 -6.29 -16.10 -13.90
C ASP A 42 -6.81 -16.10 -12.45
N PHE A 43 -6.64 -14.98 -11.74
CA PHE A 43 -7.18 -14.81 -10.38
C PHE A 43 -8.66 -14.41 -10.38
N GLY A 44 -9.19 -13.90 -11.50
CA GLY A 44 -10.58 -13.50 -11.66
C GLY A 44 -11.12 -12.64 -10.51
N SER A 45 -12.16 -13.11 -9.84
CA SER A 45 -12.74 -12.38 -8.69
C SER A 45 -11.82 -12.27 -7.48
N TYR A 46 -10.78 -13.11 -7.38
CA TYR A 46 -9.82 -13.10 -6.28
C TYR A 46 -8.67 -12.11 -6.50
N THR A 47 -8.58 -11.44 -7.65
CA THR A 47 -7.52 -10.45 -7.93
C THR A 47 -7.42 -9.43 -6.80
N ALA A 48 -8.54 -8.87 -6.31
CA ALA A 48 -8.52 -7.91 -5.20
C ALA A 48 -7.91 -8.48 -3.90
N VAL A 49 -8.13 -9.77 -3.63
CA VAL A 49 -7.56 -10.46 -2.46
C VAL A 49 -6.06 -10.66 -2.64
N ILE A 50 -5.63 -11.09 -3.82
CA ILE A 50 -4.20 -11.26 -4.14
C ILE A 50 -3.47 -9.92 -4.06
N VAL A 51 -4.06 -8.85 -4.61
CA VAL A 51 -3.53 -7.49 -4.48
C VAL A 51 -3.36 -7.11 -3.02
N ALA A 52 -4.37 -7.33 -2.17
CA ALA A 52 -4.28 -7.02 -0.75
C ALA A 52 -3.15 -7.79 -0.05
N VAL A 53 -2.99 -9.08 -0.34
CA VAL A 53 -1.90 -9.90 0.21
C VAL A 53 -0.54 -9.40 -0.27
N LEU A 54 -0.38 -9.14 -1.56
CA LEU A 54 0.87 -8.61 -2.13
C LEU A 54 1.18 -7.21 -1.59
N SER A 55 0.19 -6.35 -1.36
CA SER A 55 0.37 -5.05 -0.72
C SER A 55 0.88 -5.18 0.72
N VAL A 56 0.40 -6.17 1.48
CA VAL A 56 0.95 -6.44 2.83
C VAL A 56 2.41 -6.85 2.73
N LEU A 57 2.76 -7.75 1.81
CA LEU A 57 4.15 -8.16 1.57
C LEU A 57 5.04 -6.99 1.16
N VAL A 58 4.59 -6.14 0.24
CA VAL A 58 5.31 -4.91 -0.16
C VAL A 58 5.56 -4.00 1.05
N ASN A 59 4.56 -3.81 1.91
CA ASN A 59 4.74 -2.98 3.11
C ASN A 59 5.77 -3.57 4.07
N VAL A 60 5.76 -4.90 4.24
CA VAL A 60 6.75 -5.62 5.06
C VAL A 60 8.15 -5.44 4.48
N VAL A 61 8.34 -5.68 3.18
CA VAL A 61 9.63 -5.48 2.50
C VAL A 61 10.10 -4.03 2.61
N ARG A 62 9.21 -3.06 2.38
CA ARG A 62 9.51 -1.63 2.57
C ARG A 62 10.02 -1.37 3.99
N LYS A 63 9.34 -1.89 5.02
CA LYS A 63 9.78 -1.72 6.41
C LYS A 63 11.17 -2.33 6.62
N TYR A 64 11.42 -3.54 6.14
CA TYR A 64 12.73 -4.17 6.26
C TYR A 64 13.85 -3.36 5.60
N VAL A 65 13.66 -2.90 4.36
CA VAL A 65 14.65 -2.10 3.62
C VAL A 65 14.91 -0.73 4.27
N VAL A 66 13.86 -0.10 4.80
CA VAL A 66 14.01 1.16 5.52
C VAL A 66 14.74 0.93 6.84
N THR A 67 14.36 -0.09 7.62
CA THR A 67 15.00 -0.39 8.91
C THR A 67 16.47 -0.78 8.77
N THR A 68 16.88 -1.48 7.71
CA THR A 68 18.30 -1.80 7.47
C THR A 68 19.15 -0.60 7.07
N LYS A 69 18.56 0.47 6.51
CA LYS A 69 19.30 1.71 6.18
C LYS A 69 19.62 2.60 7.39
N TYR A 70 19.02 2.34 8.56
CA TYR A 70 19.22 3.13 9.78
C TYR A 70 19.86 2.32 10.92
N ARG A 71 20.48 1.18 10.61
CA ARG A 71 21.38 0.43 11.51
C ARG A 71 22.81 0.70 11.14
#